data_AF-A0A9E1IAZ6-F1
#
_entry.id   AF-A0A9E1IAZ6-F1
#
_cell.length_a   1.000
_cell.length_b   1.000
_cell.length_c   1.000
_cell.angle_alpha   90.00
_cell.angle_beta   90.00
_cell.angle_gamma   90.00
#
_symmetry.space_group_name_H-M   'P 1'
#
loop_
_entity.id
_entity.type
_entity.pdbx_description
1 polymer ?
#
loop_
_entity_poly.entity_id
_entity_poly.type
_entity_poly.pdbx_seq_one_letter_code
_entity_poly.pdbx_strand_id
1 'polypeptide(L)' 'ALKERFAPVAQQLEANEEKITGELLAAQGEPMDIGGYYMPDAKKAGKWMRPSPTFNAIIDAL' A
#
# COMPACT_ATOMS: atom_id res chain seq x y z
N ALA A 1 20.21 -7.51 -14.85
CA ALA A 1 19.87 -7.79 -13.44
C ALA A 1 18.88 -6.77 -12.86
N LEU A 2 19.30 -5.61 -12.34
CA LEU A 2 18.37 -4.68 -11.65
C LEU A 2 17.31 -4.08 -12.59
N LYS A 3 17.73 -3.60 -13.78
CA LYS A 3 16.79 -3.05 -14.77
C LYS A 3 15.67 -4.05 -15.11
N GLU A 4 16.01 -5.31 -15.36
CA GLU A 4 15.05 -6.36 -15.71
C GLU A 4 14.10 -6.69 -14.56
N ARG A 5 14.60 -6.69 -13.31
CA ARG A 5 13.76 -6.90 -12.13
C ARG A 5 12.72 -5.80 -11.93
N PHE A 6 13.12 -4.54 -12.14
CA PHE A 6 12.26 -3.39 -11.84
C PHE A 6 11.44 -2.87 -13.02
N ALA A 7 11.78 -3.21 -14.26
CA ALA A 7 11.00 -2.85 -15.44
C ALA A 7 9.51 -3.25 -15.35
N PRO A 8 9.14 -4.49 -14.98
CA PRO A 8 7.73 -4.87 -14.84
C PRO A 8 7.05 -4.17 -13.65
N VAL A 9 7.77 -3.91 -12.56
CA VAL A 9 7.22 -3.18 -11.41
C VAL A 9 6.88 -1.74 -11.79
N ALA A 10 7.79 -1.05 -12.49
CA ALA A 10 7.56 0.31 -12.97
C ALA A 10 6.32 0.38 -13.89
N GLN A 11 6.20 -0.55 -14.84
CA GLN A 11 5.04 -0.62 -15.73
C GLN A 11 3.74 -0.88 -14.97
N GLN A 12 3.74 -1.77 -13.97
CA GLN A 12 2.54 -2.05 -13.17
C GLN A 12 2.14 -0.85 -12.30
N LEU A 13 3.09 -0.14 -11.71
CA LEU A 13 2.81 1.07 -10.93
C LEU A 13 2.24 2.18 -11.82
N GLU A 14 2.85 2.43 -12.98
CA GLU A 14 2.40 3.44 -13.95
C GLU A 14 0.99 3.12 -14.46
N ALA A 15 0.73 1.86 -14.84
CA ALA A 15 -0.59 1.44 -15.33
C ALA A 15 -1.71 1.49 -14.27
N ASN A 16 -1.37 1.51 -12.98
CA ASN A 16 -2.35 1.47 -11.89
C ASN A 16 -2.36 2.76 -11.03
N GLU A 17 -1.66 3.81 -11.44
CA GLU A 17 -1.48 5.05 -10.66
C GLU A 17 -2.81 5.62 -10.14
N GLU A 18 -3.79 5.83 -11.03
CA GLU A 18 -5.09 6.41 -10.66
C GLU A 18 -5.84 5.51 -9.68
N LYS A 19 -5.80 4.19 -9.90
CA LYS A 19 -6.47 3.21 -9.03
C LYS A 19 -5.84 3.19 -7.64
N ILE A 20 -4.51 3.15 -7.57
CA ILE A 20 -3.76 3.19 -6.31
C ILE A 20 -4.09 4.48 -5.56
N THR A 21 -4.05 5.63 -6.24
CA THR A 21 -4.37 6.92 -5.64
C THR A 21 -5.81 6.96 -5.12
N GLY A 22 -6.76 6.43 -5.88
CA GLY A 22 -8.15 6.29 -5.45
C GLY A 22 -8.31 5.42 -4.21
N GLU A 23 -7.63 4.28 -4.14
CA GLU A 23 -7.63 3.40 -2.96
C GLU A 23 -7.04 4.10 -1.72
N LEU A 24 -5.97 4.89 -1.87
CA LEU A 24 -5.35 5.65 -0.78
C LEU A 24 -6.26 6.80 -0.29
N LEU A 25 -6.92 7.51 -1.20
CA LEU A 25 -7.84 8.59 -0.86
C LEU A 25 -9.10 8.06 -0.16
N ALA A 26 -9.63 6.92 -0.62
CA ALA A 26 -10.83 6.30 -0.06
C ALA A 26 -10.64 5.82 1.40
N ALA A 27 -9.40 5.64 1.86
CA ALA A 27 -9.09 5.25 3.24
C ALA A 27 -9.11 6.41 4.25
N GLN A 28 -9.34 7.65 3.80
CA GLN A 28 -9.30 8.84 4.65
C GLN A 28 -10.66 9.16 5.29
N GLY A 29 -10.64 9.99 6.32
CA GLY A 29 -11.85 10.56 6.95
C GLY A 29 -12.42 9.75 8.11
N GLU A 30 -12.02 8.48 8.26
CA GLU A 30 -12.53 7.59 9.30
C GLU A 30 -11.53 7.42 10.47
N PRO A 31 -12.02 7.32 11.72
CA PRO A 31 -11.17 6.96 12.87
C PRO A 31 -10.52 5.59 12.69
N MET A 32 -9.22 5.50 13.01
CA MET A 32 -8.43 4.27 12.87
C MET A 32 -8.05 3.70 14.24
N ASP A 33 -8.50 2.47 14.54
CA ASP A 33 -8.01 1.70 15.68
C ASP A 33 -6.68 1.01 15.32
N ILE A 34 -5.60 1.49 15.92
CA ILE A 34 -4.25 0.94 15.79
C ILE A 34 -3.82 0.10 17.02
N GLY A 35 -4.71 -0.12 17.99
CA GLY A 35 -4.48 -1.02 19.13
C GLY A 35 -3.56 -0.51 20.24
N GLY A 36 -3.17 0.78 20.22
CA GLY A 36 -2.30 1.39 21.23
C GLY A 36 -1.76 2.74 20.74
N TYR A 37 -1.12 3.51 21.64
CA TYR A 37 -0.53 4.80 21.28
C TYR A 37 1.01 4.73 21.22
N TYR A 38 1.67 4.46 22.34
CA TYR A 38 3.14 4.35 22.40
C TYR A 38 3.68 3.04 21.80
N MET A 39 2.86 1.98 21.82
CA MET A 39 3.19 0.67 21.25
C MET A 39 1.92 0.11 20.57
N PRO A 40 1.61 0.56 19.34
CA PRO A 40 0.44 0.08 18.61
C PRO A 40 0.59 -1.40 18.22
N ASP A 41 -0.54 -2.06 17.96
CA ASP A 41 -0.53 -3.40 17.41
C ASP A 41 -0.06 -3.36 15.96
N ALA A 42 1.02 -4.08 15.67
CA ALA A 42 1.67 -4.02 14.35
C ALA A 42 0.75 -4.49 13.21
N LYS A 43 -0.18 -5.43 13.47
CA LYS A 43 -1.10 -5.92 12.45
C LYS A 43 -2.20 -4.89 12.17
N LYS A 44 -2.78 -4.29 13.21
CA LYS A 44 -3.78 -3.22 13.10
C LYS A 44 -3.19 -2.00 12.41
N ALA A 45 -2.04 -1.51 12.89
CA ALA A 45 -1.34 -0.39 12.27
C ALA A 45 -0.95 -0.70 10.82
N GLY A 46 -0.40 -1.89 10.56
CA GLY A 46 -0.01 -2.30 9.21
C GLY A 46 -1.18 -2.32 8.22
N LYS A 47 -2.37 -2.74 8.65
CA LYS A 47 -3.58 -2.72 7.82
C LYS A 47 -3.97 -1.30 7.41
N TRP A 48 -3.93 -0.35 8.34
CA TRP A 48 -4.27 1.04 8.07
C TRP A 48 -3.21 1.78 7.24
N MET A 49 -1.93 1.45 7.44
CA MET A 49 -0.81 2.07 6.71
C MET A 49 -0.60 1.51 5.31
N ARG A 50 -1.24 0.38 4.96
CA ARG A 50 -1.17 -0.27 3.64
C ARG A 50 -2.57 -0.44 3.01
N PRO A 51 -3.36 0.63 2.83
CA PRO A 51 -4.78 0.50 2.49
C PRO A 51 -5.03 0.16 1.01
N SER A 52 -4.03 0.30 0.13
CA SER A 52 -4.14 -0.04 -1.29
C SER A 52 -3.78 -1.52 -1.54
N PRO A 53 -4.77 -2.42 -1.76
CA PRO A 53 -4.47 -3.81 -2.13
C PRO A 53 -3.73 -3.90 -3.46
N THR A 54 -4.00 -3.00 -4.41
CA THR A 54 -3.32 -2.99 -5.71
C THR A 54 -1.83 -2.68 -5.54
N PHE A 55 -1.49 -1.64 -4.78
CA PHE A 55 -0.09 -1.30 -4.52
C PHE A 55 0.64 -2.41 -3.74
N ASN A 56 -0.01 -2.95 -2.71
CA ASN A 56 0.57 -4.05 -1.92
C ASN A 56 0.91 -5.27 -2.78
N ALA A 57 0.00 -5.68 -3.67
CA ALA A 57 0.23 -6.84 -4.53
C ALA A 57 1.44 -6.65 -5.45
N ILE A 58 1.68 -5.44 -5.97
CA ILE A 58 2.84 -5.13 -6.82
C ILE A 58 4.14 -5.23 -6.02
N ILE A 59 4.17 -4.69 -4.79
CA ILE A 59 5.37 -4.70 -3.94
C ILE A 59 5.65 -6.09 -3.36
N ASP A 60 4.62 -6.83 -2.94
CA ASP A 60 4.78 -8.17 -2.37
C ASP A 60 5.27 -9.19 -3.43
N ALA A 61 5.11 -8.90 -4.72
CA ALA A 61 5.57 -9.72 -5.85
C ALA A 61 7.02 -9.42 -6.31
N LEU A 62 7.70 -8.43 -5.71
CA LEU A 62 9.06 -8.01 -6.07
C LEU A 62 10.16 -8.85 -5.39
#